data_AF-A0A960ZA83-F1
#
_entry.id   AF-A0A960ZA83-F1
#
_cell.length_a   1.000
_cell.length_b   1.000
_cell.length_c   1.000
_cell.angle_alpha   90.00
_cell.angle_beta   90.00
_cell.angle_gamma   90.00
#
_symmetry.space_group_name_H-M   'P 1'
#
loop_
_entity.id
_entity.type
_entity.pdbx_description
1 polymer ?
#
loop_
_entity_poly.entity_id
_entity_poly.type
_entity_poly.pdbx_seq_one_letter_code
_entity_poly.pdbx_strand_id
1 'polypeptide(L)'
;MYRFISLKDQERITPFEISVAEEIFEKILHLISYRSSIVTSLEEEVDLPGGGWSLTQPFYKFSQQMFEQNHLDRLRLYASMFTGFPLLTFREENIFHDLNDSNDTIDKFYKDTIAEKYDSVLDAFKFYNDLLPPYLKLLTPPIKFGEVGWQIDSVLVNHDTVAYRERLAIMYDCGLLNSKQPQSLFNKTNPTIIEIGGGYGGLAYYIAKTIPEVNYVIVDLPESLLYSSIYLSLLFPDRDNQIMNRSNLEELVKQKRGLGGFKFIPNYEWKNLVLLGCKADLVINTLSMSEMTEEQVRNYCGGIAKICTENGGIFFEQNQDNRHLGLLDAQQIISKHFPYRYHLCNREFPHFPFMQGYPNLYAHQEKNDYFKERPIEIEKCDTPYTKVPRLVESYQSYNIVAYRNNYFGLPKKMDSINLTTTDVRGHEGVVIAKTLTEVKQEISKIPYIKVPRLVKSYQSYNIVEYGNNYFGLPKEMGPIDLATTDVRGHEGVVIAKTLTEVKQEISKIP
;
A
#
# COMPACT_ATOMS: atom_id res chain seq x y z
N MET A 1 9.29 -36.50 -8.32
CA MET A 1 9.16 -35.78 -9.61
C MET A 1 7.74 -35.26 -9.67
N TYR A 2 7.57 -33.95 -9.77
CA TYR A 2 6.25 -33.32 -9.79
C TYR A 2 5.65 -33.39 -11.19
N ARG A 3 4.32 -33.48 -11.29
CA ARG A 3 3.61 -33.51 -12.57
C ARG A 3 3.46 -32.07 -13.08
N PHE A 4 3.80 -31.83 -14.35
CA PHE A 4 3.44 -30.58 -15.02
C PHE A 4 2.02 -30.70 -15.60
N ILE A 5 1.20 -29.67 -15.36
CA ILE A 5 -0.14 -29.48 -15.90
C ILE A 5 -0.01 -28.60 -17.15
N SER A 6 -0.32 -29.18 -18.30
CA SER A 6 -0.16 -28.55 -19.62
C SER A 6 -1.50 -28.11 -20.23
N LEU A 7 -1.48 -27.66 -21.49
CA LEU A 7 -2.71 -27.27 -22.19
C LEU A 7 -3.66 -28.45 -22.45
N LYS A 8 -3.14 -29.69 -22.45
CA LYS A 8 -3.94 -30.91 -22.59
C LYS A 8 -4.71 -31.29 -21.34
N ASP A 9 -4.30 -30.78 -20.18
CA ASP A 9 -4.93 -31.09 -18.90
C ASP A 9 -6.10 -30.12 -18.58
N GLN A 10 -6.31 -29.08 -19.39
CA GLN A 10 -7.29 -28.03 -19.13
C GLN A 10 -8.74 -28.52 -19.17
N GLU A 11 -9.56 -27.98 -18.28
CA GLU A 11 -11.01 -28.07 -18.36
C GLU A 11 -11.51 -27.41 -19.64
N ARG A 12 -12.44 -28.07 -20.32
CA ARG A 12 -13.02 -27.55 -21.56
C ARG A 12 -13.95 -26.36 -21.26
N ILE A 13 -13.88 -25.34 -22.10
CA ILE A 13 -14.87 -24.27 -22.11
C ILE A 13 -16.15 -24.82 -22.75
N THR A 14 -17.27 -24.70 -22.05
CA THR A 14 -18.57 -25.16 -22.53
C THR A 14 -19.22 -24.16 -23.49
N PRO A 15 -20.15 -24.58 -24.37
CA PRO A 15 -20.89 -23.64 -25.22
C PRO A 15 -21.65 -22.55 -24.43
N PHE A 16 -22.15 -22.89 -23.24
CA PHE A 16 -22.80 -21.92 -22.36
C PHE A 16 -21.80 -20.86 -21.87
N GLU A 17 -20.61 -21.27 -21.43
CA GLU A 17 -19.55 -20.34 -21.01
C GLU A 17 -19.09 -19.43 -22.15
N ILE A 18 -19.00 -19.95 -23.38
CA ILE A 18 -18.75 -19.14 -24.58
C ILE A 18 -19.83 -18.06 -24.70
N SER A 19 -21.11 -18.42 -24.66
CA SER A 19 -22.20 -17.43 -24.79
C SER A 19 -22.20 -16.35 -23.70
N VAL A 20 -21.82 -16.70 -22.46
CA VAL A 20 -21.68 -15.74 -21.37
C VAL A 20 -20.48 -14.81 -21.63
N ALA A 21 -19.35 -15.35 -22.10
CA ALA A 21 -18.19 -14.55 -22.45
C ALA A 21 -18.48 -13.61 -23.63
N GLU A 22 -19.30 -14.03 -24.60
CA GLU A 22 -19.75 -13.17 -25.71
C GLU A 22 -20.59 -11.99 -25.22
N GLU A 23 -21.55 -12.22 -24.32
CA GLU A 23 -22.34 -11.13 -23.72
C GLU A 23 -21.47 -10.15 -22.92
N ILE A 24 -20.48 -10.67 -22.19
CA ILE A 24 -19.51 -9.86 -21.45
C ILE A 24 -18.68 -9.00 -22.42
N PHE A 25 -18.18 -9.59 -23.50
CA PHE A 25 -17.38 -8.88 -24.50
C PHE A 25 -18.15 -7.71 -25.12
N GLU A 26 -19.40 -7.92 -25.54
CA GLU A 26 -20.25 -6.85 -26.09
C GLU A 26 -20.45 -5.69 -25.10
N LYS A 27 -20.67 -6.01 -23.82
CA LYS A 27 -20.80 -4.99 -22.77
C LYS A 27 -19.49 -4.19 -22.60
N ILE A 28 -18.34 -4.85 -22.65
CA ILE A 28 -17.03 -4.18 -22.58
C ILE A 28 -16.79 -3.31 -23.81
N LEU A 29 -17.11 -3.79 -25.02
CA LEU A 29 -17.04 -2.98 -26.25
C LEU A 29 -17.90 -1.72 -26.14
N HIS A 30 -19.08 -1.83 -25.53
CA HIS A 30 -19.90 -0.66 -25.24
C HIS A 30 -19.22 0.31 -24.26
N LEU A 31 -18.55 -0.17 -23.21
CA LEU A 31 -17.77 0.69 -22.30
C LEU A 31 -16.64 1.42 -23.02
N ILE A 32 -15.95 0.76 -23.94
CA ILE A 32 -14.86 1.33 -24.74
C ILE A 32 -15.39 2.38 -25.73
N SER A 33 -16.51 2.07 -26.38
CA SER A 33 -17.19 2.99 -27.31
C SER A 33 -17.71 4.22 -26.56
N TYR A 34 -18.32 4.02 -25.39
CA TYR A 34 -18.82 5.09 -24.54
C TYR A 34 -17.69 6.00 -24.07
N ARG A 35 -16.58 5.44 -23.58
CA ARG A 35 -15.37 6.17 -23.20
C ARG A 35 -14.90 7.11 -24.32
N SER A 36 -14.88 6.60 -25.55
CA SER A 36 -14.50 7.38 -26.74
C SER A 36 -15.47 8.55 -27.01
N SER A 37 -16.76 8.38 -26.68
CA SER A 37 -17.78 9.43 -26.85
C SER A 37 -17.70 10.55 -25.80
N ILE A 38 -17.14 10.27 -24.62
CA ILE A 38 -17.06 11.23 -23.50
C ILE A 38 -15.66 11.82 -23.29
N VAL A 39 -14.67 11.43 -24.11
CA VAL A 39 -13.26 11.79 -23.91
C VAL A 39 -13.02 13.29 -23.75
N THR A 40 -13.78 14.14 -24.45
CA THR A 40 -13.66 15.61 -24.37
C THR A 40 -14.19 16.21 -23.06
N SER A 41 -14.95 15.44 -22.28
CA SER A 41 -15.48 15.82 -20.98
C SER A 41 -14.68 15.25 -19.80
N LEU A 42 -13.66 14.44 -20.09
CA LEU A 42 -12.77 13.83 -19.10
C LEU A 42 -11.57 14.75 -18.83
N GLU A 43 -11.10 14.77 -17.59
CA GLU A 43 -9.86 15.48 -17.23
C GLU A 43 -8.66 14.65 -17.69
N GLU A 44 -7.88 15.17 -18.64
CA GLU A 44 -6.79 14.43 -19.29
C GLU A 44 -5.79 13.81 -18.30
N GLU A 45 -5.35 14.57 -17.30
CA GLU A 45 -4.35 14.09 -16.34
C GLU A 45 -4.91 13.11 -15.29
N VAL A 46 -6.24 12.97 -15.19
CA VAL A 46 -6.93 12.22 -14.12
C VAL A 46 -7.69 11.03 -14.66
N ASP A 47 -8.56 11.26 -15.63
CA ASP A 47 -9.54 10.30 -16.12
C ASP A 47 -8.98 9.49 -17.32
N LEU A 48 -7.97 10.04 -18.02
CA LEU A 48 -7.27 9.36 -19.10
C LEU A 48 -5.96 8.73 -18.55
N PRO A 49 -5.84 7.40 -18.49
CA PRO A 49 -4.67 6.69 -17.97
C PRO A 49 -3.43 7.02 -18.81
N GLY A 50 -2.30 7.27 -18.14
CA GLY A 50 -1.03 7.55 -18.81
C GLY A 50 -0.54 6.40 -19.70
N GLY A 51 -0.85 5.15 -19.31
CA GLY A 51 -0.71 3.93 -20.11
C GLY A 51 -2.07 3.30 -20.44
N GLY A 52 -2.17 2.40 -21.40
CA GLY A 52 -3.42 1.63 -21.61
C GLY A 52 -4.58 2.29 -22.39
N TRP A 53 -4.55 3.58 -22.72
CA TRP A 53 -5.75 4.25 -23.27
C TRP A 53 -6.06 3.99 -24.76
N SER A 54 -5.06 3.65 -25.58
CA SER A 54 -5.24 3.63 -27.03
C SER A 54 -5.87 2.33 -27.52
N LEU A 55 -6.89 2.44 -28.39
CA LEU A 55 -7.44 1.29 -29.12
C LEU A 55 -6.41 0.60 -30.02
N THR A 56 -5.27 1.26 -30.27
CA THR A 56 -4.16 0.66 -31.02
C THR A 56 -3.25 -0.20 -30.16
N GLN A 57 -3.45 -0.24 -28.84
CA GLN A 57 -2.55 -0.96 -27.96
C GLN A 57 -2.56 -2.46 -28.24
N PRO A 58 -1.38 -3.11 -28.14
CA PRO A 58 -1.24 -4.54 -28.42
C PRO A 58 -2.26 -5.39 -27.66
N PHE A 59 -2.54 -5.08 -26.38
CA PHE A 59 -3.45 -5.92 -25.61
C PHE A 59 -4.89 -5.86 -26.07
N TYR A 60 -5.40 -4.70 -26.53
CA TYR A 60 -6.79 -4.60 -26.96
C TYR A 60 -7.01 -5.42 -28.22
N LYS A 61 -6.12 -5.21 -29.21
CA LYS A 61 -6.08 -5.99 -30.44
C LYS A 61 -5.94 -7.48 -30.16
N PHE A 62 -5.05 -7.83 -29.25
CA PHE A 62 -4.80 -9.20 -28.86
C PHE A 62 -6.03 -9.84 -28.20
N SER A 63 -6.71 -9.12 -27.31
CA SER A 63 -7.93 -9.61 -26.64
C SER A 63 -9.09 -9.80 -27.60
N GLN A 64 -9.22 -8.89 -28.57
CA GLN A 64 -10.18 -9.02 -29.65
C GLN A 64 -9.87 -10.25 -30.52
N GLN A 65 -8.60 -10.46 -30.91
CA GLN A 65 -8.19 -11.64 -31.69
C GLN A 65 -8.43 -12.95 -30.94
N MET A 66 -8.11 -12.99 -29.64
CA MET A 66 -8.36 -14.15 -28.78
C MET A 66 -9.84 -14.55 -28.79
N PHE A 67 -10.73 -13.57 -28.78
CA PHE A 67 -12.15 -13.80 -28.81
C PHE A 67 -12.65 -14.19 -30.21
N GLU A 68 -12.27 -13.45 -31.25
CA GLU A 68 -12.63 -13.74 -32.65
C GLU A 68 -12.20 -15.14 -33.11
N GLN A 69 -11.06 -15.63 -32.58
CA GLN A 69 -10.51 -16.95 -32.88
C GLN A 69 -10.96 -18.04 -31.88
N ASN A 70 -11.86 -17.70 -30.94
CA ASN A 70 -12.41 -18.61 -29.93
C ASN A 70 -11.34 -19.28 -29.04
N HIS A 71 -10.30 -18.53 -28.65
CA HIS A 71 -9.21 -18.96 -27.77
C HIS A 71 -9.48 -18.63 -26.30
N LEU A 72 -10.73 -18.64 -25.86
CA LEU A 72 -11.08 -18.42 -24.44
C LEU A 72 -10.34 -19.39 -23.51
N ASP A 73 -10.09 -20.62 -23.96
CA ASP A 73 -9.31 -21.65 -23.26
C ASP A 73 -7.86 -21.25 -22.98
N ARG A 74 -7.36 -20.15 -23.55
CA ARG A 74 -6.00 -19.63 -23.39
C ARG A 74 -5.95 -18.23 -22.75
N LEU A 75 -7.08 -17.70 -22.25
CA LEU A 75 -7.19 -16.35 -21.69
C LEU A 75 -6.03 -16.00 -20.73
N ARG A 76 -5.60 -16.94 -19.89
CA ARG A 76 -4.52 -16.74 -18.91
C ARG A 76 -3.11 -16.88 -19.45
N LEU A 77 -2.88 -17.66 -20.50
CA LEU A 77 -1.55 -17.78 -21.11
C LEU A 77 -1.00 -16.44 -21.59
N TYR A 78 -1.91 -15.57 -22.03
CA TYR A 78 -1.57 -14.29 -22.64
C TYR A 78 -1.89 -13.08 -21.78
N ALA A 79 -2.23 -13.31 -20.51
CA ALA A 79 -2.46 -12.27 -19.52
C ALA A 79 -1.17 -11.79 -18.83
N SER A 80 0.00 -12.07 -19.41
CA SER A 80 1.33 -11.80 -18.83
C SER A 80 1.62 -10.32 -18.62
N MET A 81 0.97 -9.46 -19.40
CA MET A 81 1.00 -8.01 -19.22
C MET A 81 0.51 -7.54 -17.85
N PHE A 82 -0.36 -8.31 -17.18
CA PHE A 82 -0.87 -7.97 -15.84
C PHE A 82 0.01 -8.51 -14.72
N THR A 83 0.79 -9.56 -14.99
CA THR A 83 1.56 -10.29 -13.97
C THR A 83 3.06 -10.10 -14.10
N GLY A 84 3.53 -9.54 -15.22
CA GLY A 84 4.93 -9.40 -15.56
C GLY A 84 5.61 -10.72 -15.93
N PHE A 85 4.88 -11.84 -15.98
CA PHE A 85 5.45 -13.16 -16.25
C PHE A 85 4.62 -13.95 -17.28
N PRO A 86 5.18 -14.26 -18.46
CA PRO A 86 4.53 -15.10 -19.47
C PRO A 86 4.43 -16.58 -19.07
N LEU A 87 3.21 -17.04 -18.77
CA LEU A 87 2.94 -18.48 -18.63
C LEU A 87 3.13 -19.25 -19.94
N LEU A 88 2.95 -18.58 -21.07
CA LEU A 88 3.14 -19.17 -22.39
C LEU A 88 4.56 -19.70 -22.62
N THR A 89 5.58 -19.01 -22.10
CA THR A 89 6.99 -19.39 -22.30
C THR A 89 7.71 -19.81 -21.03
N PHE A 90 7.17 -19.48 -19.85
CA PHE A 90 7.91 -19.53 -18.58
C PHE A 90 9.24 -18.75 -18.64
N ARG A 91 9.36 -17.76 -19.52
CA ARG A 91 10.55 -16.92 -19.73
C ARG A 91 10.14 -15.45 -19.71
N GLU A 92 11.09 -14.57 -19.38
CA GLU A 92 10.88 -13.12 -19.42
C GLU A 92 10.58 -12.66 -20.85
N GLU A 93 11.20 -13.33 -21.83
CA GLU A 93 10.91 -13.14 -23.25
C GLU A 93 9.72 -13.99 -23.68
N ASN A 94 8.79 -13.36 -24.41
CA ASN A 94 7.70 -14.06 -25.06
C ASN A 94 8.09 -14.37 -26.51
N ILE A 95 8.51 -15.61 -26.77
CA ILE A 95 8.94 -16.08 -28.10
C ILE A 95 7.78 -16.57 -28.98
N PHE A 96 6.59 -16.75 -28.39
CA PHE A 96 5.38 -17.10 -29.12
C PHE A 96 4.61 -15.81 -29.40
N HIS A 97 4.44 -15.52 -30.69
CA HIS A 97 3.77 -14.31 -31.16
C HIS A 97 2.45 -14.60 -31.89
N ASP A 98 2.16 -15.87 -32.21
CA ASP A 98 0.93 -16.29 -32.88
C ASP A 98 -0.03 -16.96 -31.91
N LEU A 99 -1.30 -16.58 -31.99
CA LEU A 99 -2.40 -17.20 -31.25
C LEU A 99 -2.72 -18.61 -31.74
N ASN A 100 -2.39 -18.92 -32.99
CA ASN A 100 -2.76 -20.15 -33.67
C ASN A 100 -1.78 -21.31 -33.44
N ASP A 101 -0.72 -21.10 -32.65
CA ASP A 101 0.19 -22.17 -32.30
C ASP A 101 -0.56 -23.34 -31.65
N SER A 102 -0.33 -24.55 -32.14
CA SER A 102 -1.07 -25.73 -31.66
C SER A 102 -0.73 -26.04 -30.20
N ASN A 103 -1.69 -26.58 -29.44
CA ASN A 103 -1.43 -27.06 -28.07
C ASN A 103 -0.26 -28.04 -28.02
N ASP A 104 -0.08 -28.88 -29.06
CA ASP A 104 1.05 -29.82 -29.16
C ASP A 104 2.39 -29.11 -29.29
N THR A 105 2.46 -28.02 -30.06
CA THR A 105 3.66 -27.19 -30.23
C THR A 105 4.07 -26.57 -28.89
N ILE A 106 3.12 -25.94 -28.20
CA ILE A 106 3.36 -25.27 -26.92
C ILE A 106 3.73 -26.30 -25.84
N ASP A 107 3.00 -27.41 -25.76
CA ASP A 107 3.30 -28.49 -24.79
C ASP A 107 4.65 -29.15 -25.04
N LYS A 108 5.08 -29.26 -26.30
CA LYS A 108 6.44 -29.74 -26.63
C LYS A 108 7.49 -28.75 -26.13
N PHE A 109 7.27 -27.46 -26.36
CA PHE A 109 8.18 -26.42 -25.87
C PHE A 109 8.33 -26.45 -24.35
N TYR A 110 7.23 -26.62 -23.62
CA TYR A 110 7.26 -26.81 -22.18
C TYR A 110 8.16 -27.98 -21.76
N LYS A 111 7.99 -29.15 -22.38
CA LYS A 111 8.84 -30.32 -22.08
C LYS A 111 10.34 -30.05 -22.29
N ASP A 112 10.66 -29.28 -23.33
CA ASP A 112 12.04 -28.97 -23.69
C ASP A 112 12.67 -27.90 -22.76
N THR A 113 11.85 -27.10 -22.05
CA THR A 113 12.32 -25.93 -21.26
C THR A 113 12.17 -26.04 -19.74
N ILE A 114 11.32 -26.94 -19.24
CA ILE A 114 10.85 -26.96 -17.84
C ILE A 114 11.91 -27.36 -16.77
N ALA A 115 13.14 -27.69 -17.14
CA ALA A 115 14.17 -28.03 -16.15
C ALA A 115 14.84 -26.82 -15.46
N GLU A 116 14.90 -25.65 -16.09
CA GLU A 116 15.86 -24.60 -15.69
C GLU A 116 15.35 -23.58 -14.66
N LYS A 117 14.03 -23.34 -14.56
CA LYS A 117 13.44 -22.30 -13.68
C LYS A 117 12.60 -22.83 -12.51
N TYR A 118 12.56 -24.15 -12.33
CA TYR A 118 11.64 -24.77 -11.40
C TYR A 118 12.04 -24.59 -9.93
N ASP A 119 13.34 -24.68 -9.61
CA ASP A 119 13.80 -24.73 -8.22
C ASP A 119 13.57 -23.41 -7.45
N SER A 120 13.73 -22.24 -8.09
CA SER A 120 13.51 -20.96 -7.41
C SER A 120 12.02 -20.68 -7.13
N VAL A 121 11.14 -21.01 -8.08
CA VAL A 121 9.68 -20.89 -7.90
C VAL A 121 9.20 -21.86 -6.82
N LEU A 122 9.79 -23.05 -6.76
CA LEU A 122 9.51 -24.05 -5.72
C LEU A 122 9.86 -23.58 -4.32
N ASP A 123 11.06 -23.03 -4.15
CA ASP A 123 11.53 -22.61 -2.83
C ASP A 123 10.70 -21.43 -2.32
N ALA A 124 10.40 -20.46 -3.18
CA ALA A 124 9.49 -19.37 -2.86
C ALA A 124 8.07 -19.88 -2.56
N PHE A 125 7.54 -20.81 -3.35
CA PHE A 125 6.23 -21.41 -3.10
C PHE A 125 6.17 -22.08 -1.73
N LYS A 126 7.11 -22.97 -1.41
CA LYS A 126 7.16 -23.68 -0.12
C LYS A 126 7.22 -22.69 1.03
N PHE A 127 8.08 -21.69 0.90
CA PHE A 127 8.24 -20.65 1.91
C PHE A 127 6.92 -19.93 2.21
N TYR A 128 6.24 -19.36 1.21
CA TYR A 128 4.95 -18.69 1.46
C TYR A 128 3.87 -19.66 1.89
N ASN A 129 3.89 -20.87 1.35
CA ASN A 129 2.94 -21.89 1.76
C ASN A 129 3.09 -22.14 3.26
N ASP A 130 4.29 -22.27 3.82
CA ASP A 130 4.49 -22.51 5.25
C ASP A 130 3.94 -21.41 6.16
N LEU A 131 3.96 -20.15 5.71
CA LEU A 131 3.36 -19.01 6.42
C LEU A 131 1.82 -19.02 6.45
N LEU A 132 1.19 -19.70 5.49
CA LEU A 132 -0.26 -19.67 5.35
C LEU A 132 -0.97 -20.62 6.33
N PRO A 133 -2.16 -20.26 6.83
CA PRO A 133 -3.02 -21.19 7.55
C PRO A 133 -3.61 -22.25 6.61
N PRO A 134 -4.07 -23.41 7.11
CA PRO A 134 -4.56 -24.51 6.28
C PRO A 134 -5.61 -24.13 5.23
N TYR A 135 -6.53 -23.22 5.55
CA TYR A 135 -7.59 -22.79 4.62
C TYR A 135 -7.10 -21.92 3.45
N LEU A 136 -5.93 -21.28 3.57
CA LEU A 136 -5.29 -20.55 2.46
C LEU A 136 -4.28 -21.43 1.71
N LYS A 137 -3.68 -22.43 2.37
CA LYS A 137 -2.70 -23.36 1.77
C LYS A 137 -3.26 -24.17 0.60
N LEU A 138 -4.55 -24.51 0.63
CA LEU A 138 -5.20 -25.33 -0.39
C LEU A 138 -5.68 -24.53 -1.61
N LEU A 139 -5.51 -23.21 -1.61
CA LEU A 139 -5.92 -22.39 -2.74
C LEU A 139 -5.02 -22.64 -3.95
N THR A 140 -5.64 -22.86 -5.10
CA THR A 140 -4.99 -23.15 -6.37
C THR A 140 -5.69 -22.37 -7.47
N PRO A 141 -4.98 -21.90 -8.51
CA PRO A 141 -5.67 -21.41 -9.70
C PRO A 141 -6.47 -22.56 -10.35
N PRO A 142 -7.52 -22.25 -11.13
CA PRO A 142 -8.30 -23.26 -11.84
C PRO A 142 -7.42 -23.94 -12.89
N ILE A 143 -7.66 -25.22 -13.19
CA ILE A 143 -7.04 -25.90 -14.35
C ILE A 143 -7.89 -25.55 -15.58
N LYS A 144 -7.99 -24.26 -15.87
CA LYS A 144 -8.83 -23.67 -16.91
C LYS A 144 -8.19 -22.40 -17.44
N PHE A 145 -8.61 -21.95 -18.62
CA PHE A 145 -8.14 -20.71 -19.26
C PHE A 145 -6.64 -20.72 -19.61
N GLY A 146 -5.97 -21.87 -19.58
CA GLY A 146 -4.56 -21.98 -19.92
C GLY A 146 -3.65 -21.70 -18.73
N GLU A 147 -4.17 -21.84 -17.50
CA GLU A 147 -3.34 -21.91 -16.31
C GLU A 147 -2.52 -23.20 -16.35
N VAL A 148 -1.21 -23.03 -16.51
CA VAL A 148 -0.22 -24.11 -16.60
C VAL A 148 0.81 -23.96 -15.48
N GLY A 149 1.48 -25.05 -15.13
CA GLY A 149 2.41 -25.08 -14.01
C GLY A 149 2.62 -26.46 -13.43
N TRP A 150 3.24 -26.55 -12.26
CA TRP A 150 3.53 -27.81 -11.60
C TRP A 150 2.51 -28.13 -10.52
N GLN A 151 2.02 -29.36 -10.51
CA GLN A 151 1.16 -29.87 -9.43
C GLN A 151 2.01 -30.24 -8.21
N ILE A 152 1.81 -29.53 -7.11
CA ILE A 152 2.54 -29.70 -5.84
C ILE A 152 1.53 -29.66 -4.71
N ASP A 153 1.46 -30.72 -3.90
CA ASP A 153 0.54 -30.80 -2.75
C ASP A 153 -0.92 -30.40 -3.08
N SER A 154 -1.40 -30.82 -4.25
CA SER A 154 -2.73 -30.48 -4.82
C SER A 154 -2.93 -29.02 -5.27
N VAL A 155 -1.86 -28.24 -5.31
CA VAL A 155 -1.84 -26.87 -5.82
C VAL A 155 -1.17 -26.84 -7.20
N LEU A 156 -1.76 -26.13 -8.15
CA LEU A 156 -1.11 -25.77 -9.40
C LEU A 156 -0.18 -24.58 -9.14
N VAL A 157 1.12 -24.77 -9.34
CA VAL A 157 2.16 -23.78 -9.00
C VAL A 157 2.81 -23.25 -10.25
N ASN A 158 2.74 -21.94 -10.42
CA ASN A 158 3.47 -21.14 -11.39
C ASN A 158 3.91 -19.82 -10.72
N HIS A 159 4.63 -18.96 -11.45
CA HIS A 159 5.12 -17.69 -10.92
C HIS A 159 4.01 -16.83 -10.29
N ASP A 160 2.85 -16.77 -10.96
CA ASP A 160 1.72 -15.95 -10.51
C ASP A 160 1.08 -16.54 -9.25
N THR A 161 1.01 -17.86 -9.13
CA THR A 161 0.58 -18.55 -7.91
C THR A 161 1.43 -18.13 -6.71
N VAL A 162 2.75 -18.06 -6.88
CA VAL A 162 3.66 -17.60 -5.81
C VAL A 162 3.41 -16.13 -5.49
N ALA A 163 3.24 -15.27 -6.51
CA ALA A 163 2.96 -13.86 -6.33
C ALA A 163 1.65 -13.58 -5.58
N TYR A 164 0.58 -14.35 -5.84
CA TYR A 164 -0.67 -14.22 -5.07
C TYR A 164 -0.57 -14.82 -3.68
N ARG A 165 0.18 -15.92 -3.50
CA ARG A 165 0.44 -16.50 -2.17
C ARG A 165 1.18 -15.56 -1.26
N GLU A 166 2.16 -14.83 -1.78
CA GLU A 166 2.81 -13.74 -1.05
C GLU A 166 1.78 -12.73 -0.53
N ARG A 167 0.93 -12.19 -1.42
CA ARG A 167 -0.10 -11.21 -1.03
C ARG A 167 -1.06 -11.77 0.02
N LEU A 168 -1.50 -13.02 -0.15
CA LEU A 168 -2.35 -13.70 0.84
C LEU A 168 -1.63 -13.90 2.17
N ALA A 169 -0.33 -14.22 2.16
CA ALA A 169 0.46 -14.37 3.38
C ALA A 169 0.61 -13.04 4.10
N ILE A 170 0.91 -11.95 3.37
CA ILE A 170 0.97 -10.59 3.94
C ILE A 170 -0.38 -10.18 4.52
N MET A 171 -1.47 -10.36 3.77
CA MET A 171 -2.82 -10.01 4.23
C MET A 171 -3.29 -10.89 5.38
N TYR A 172 -2.94 -12.18 5.38
CA TYR A 172 -3.09 -13.03 6.54
C TYR A 172 -2.34 -12.38 7.68
N ASP A 173 -1.05 -12.09 7.52
CA ASP A 173 -0.11 -11.64 8.54
C ASP A 173 -0.40 -10.27 9.12
N CYS A 174 -0.97 -9.34 8.38
CA CYS A 174 -1.43 -8.07 8.95
C CYS A 174 -2.86 -8.19 9.55
N GLY A 175 -3.46 -9.38 9.51
CA GLY A 175 -4.73 -9.71 10.18
C GLY A 175 -5.97 -9.49 9.32
N LEU A 176 -5.83 -8.98 8.09
CA LEU A 176 -6.95 -8.81 7.15
C LEU A 176 -7.63 -10.15 6.85
N LEU A 177 -6.84 -11.22 6.64
CA LEU A 177 -7.33 -12.56 6.32
C LEU A 177 -7.16 -13.57 7.48
N ASN A 178 -6.99 -13.11 8.72
CA ASN A 178 -6.90 -14.01 9.89
C ASN A 178 -8.24 -14.11 10.61
N SER A 179 -8.95 -15.24 10.48
CA SER A 179 -10.26 -15.43 11.11
C SER A 179 -10.26 -15.28 12.64
N LYS A 180 -9.11 -15.44 13.31
CA LYS A 180 -8.98 -15.21 14.76
C LYS A 180 -8.99 -13.73 15.16
N GLN A 181 -8.80 -12.83 14.20
CA GLN A 181 -8.72 -11.39 14.43
C GLN A 181 -10.10 -10.74 14.27
N PRO A 182 -10.65 -10.05 15.29
CA PRO A 182 -12.00 -9.46 15.24
C PRO A 182 -12.28 -8.60 14.00
N GLN A 183 -11.26 -7.88 13.55
CA GLN A 183 -11.30 -6.93 12.45
C GLN A 183 -11.04 -7.55 11.06
N SER A 184 -10.82 -8.86 11.00
CA SER A 184 -10.62 -9.59 9.75
C SER A 184 -11.84 -9.53 8.85
N LEU A 185 -11.61 -9.57 7.54
CA LEU A 185 -12.66 -9.67 6.53
C LEU A 185 -13.55 -10.92 6.72
N PHE A 186 -13.03 -11.99 7.32
CA PHE A 186 -13.80 -13.19 7.66
C PHE A 186 -14.92 -12.94 8.68
N ASN A 187 -14.74 -11.95 9.55
CA ASN A 187 -15.67 -11.65 10.64
C ASN A 187 -16.64 -10.52 10.28
N LYS A 188 -16.61 -10.05 9.03
CA LYS A 188 -17.52 -9.02 8.50
C LYS A 188 -18.65 -9.67 7.72
N THR A 189 -19.86 -9.14 7.90
CA THR A 189 -21.01 -9.52 7.07
C THR A 189 -20.90 -8.82 5.72
N ASN A 190 -20.91 -9.58 4.61
CA ASN A 190 -20.84 -9.06 3.24
C ASN A 190 -19.71 -8.01 3.01
N PRO A 191 -18.44 -8.32 3.30
CA PRO A 191 -17.36 -7.33 3.22
C PRO A 191 -17.24 -6.78 1.79
N THR A 192 -17.04 -5.47 1.66
CA THR A 192 -16.72 -4.84 0.37
C THR A 192 -15.22 -4.64 0.23
N ILE A 193 -14.68 -5.18 -0.84
CA ILE A 193 -13.30 -4.95 -1.27
C ILE A 193 -13.34 -4.21 -2.60
N ILE A 194 -12.56 -3.14 -2.73
CA ILE A 194 -12.37 -2.44 -4.00
C ILE A 194 -10.91 -2.59 -4.41
N GLU A 195 -10.64 -3.20 -5.56
CA GLU A 195 -9.31 -3.33 -6.12
C GLU A 195 -9.15 -2.37 -7.31
N ILE A 196 -8.13 -1.51 -7.25
CA ILE A 196 -7.78 -0.57 -8.32
C ILE A 196 -6.67 -1.21 -9.14
N GLY A 197 -6.90 -1.41 -10.43
CA GLY A 197 -5.97 -2.08 -11.34
C GLY A 197 -5.85 -3.57 -11.03
N GLY A 198 -6.98 -4.30 -11.00
CA GLY A 198 -7.02 -5.72 -10.67
C GLY A 198 -6.56 -6.65 -11.81
N GLY A 199 -6.31 -6.11 -13.00
CA GLY A 199 -5.85 -6.87 -14.17
C GLY A 199 -6.84 -7.97 -14.54
N TYR A 200 -6.37 -9.21 -14.66
CA TYR A 200 -7.22 -10.35 -14.96
C TYR A 200 -8.06 -10.86 -13.76
N GLY A 201 -7.90 -10.30 -12.56
CA GLY A 201 -8.70 -10.66 -11.39
C GLY A 201 -8.18 -11.86 -10.57
N GLY A 202 -6.89 -12.20 -10.69
CA GLY A 202 -6.29 -13.31 -9.94
C GLY A 202 -6.41 -13.17 -8.42
N LEU A 203 -6.10 -11.98 -7.86
CA LEU A 203 -6.22 -11.76 -6.42
C LEU A 203 -7.68 -11.84 -5.96
N ALA A 204 -8.60 -11.26 -6.72
CA ALA A 204 -10.04 -11.35 -6.50
C ALA A 204 -10.53 -12.81 -6.47
N TYR A 205 -10.03 -13.67 -7.37
CA TYR A 205 -10.33 -15.10 -7.38
C TYR A 205 -9.93 -15.77 -6.06
N TYR A 206 -8.70 -15.56 -5.60
CA TYR A 206 -8.20 -16.18 -4.38
C TYR A 206 -8.96 -15.70 -3.13
N ILE A 207 -9.23 -14.40 -3.03
CA ILE A 207 -9.99 -13.84 -1.90
C ILE A 207 -11.43 -14.38 -1.93
N ALA A 208 -12.08 -14.40 -3.10
CA ALA A 208 -13.45 -14.89 -3.24
C ALA A 208 -13.60 -16.39 -2.96
N LYS A 209 -12.59 -17.22 -3.28
CA LYS A 209 -12.57 -18.63 -2.88
C LYS A 209 -12.58 -18.81 -1.36
N THR A 210 -12.07 -17.82 -0.62
CA THR A 210 -11.94 -17.92 0.83
C THR A 210 -13.05 -17.20 1.58
N ILE A 211 -13.56 -16.09 1.04
CA ILE A 211 -14.63 -15.28 1.63
C ILE A 211 -15.89 -15.44 0.77
N PRO A 212 -16.86 -16.29 1.19
CA PRO A 212 -17.99 -16.68 0.34
C PRO A 212 -18.86 -15.50 -0.12
N GLU A 213 -19.16 -14.56 0.78
CA GLU A 213 -20.08 -13.44 0.52
C GLU A 213 -19.35 -12.11 0.26
N VAL A 214 -18.10 -12.16 -0.21
CA VAL A 214 -17.35 -10.94 -0.54
C VAL A 214 -18.03 -10.20 -1.70
N ASN A 215 -18.18 -8.89 -1.54
CA ASN A 215 -18.56 -7.98 -2.61
C ASN A 215 -17.28 -7.36 -3.15
N TYR A 216 -16.80 -7.88 -4.27
CA TYR A 216 -15.50 -7.52 -4.81
C TYR A 216 -15.69 -6.61 -6.03
N VAL A 217 -15.18 -5.40 -5.94
CA VAL A 217 -15.29 -4.38 -6.97
C VAL A 217 -13.92 -4.22 -7.62
N ILE A 218 -13.83 -4.37 -8.93
CA ILE A 218 -12.60 -4.12 -9.70
C ILE A 218 -12.79 -2.84 -10.48
N VAL A 219 -11.92 -1.85 -10.23
CA VAL A 219 -11.85 -0.59 -10.96
C VAL A 219 -10.63 -0.64 -11.87
N ASP A 220 -10.84 -0.68 -13.18
CA ASP A 220 -9.76 -0.85 -14.15
C ASP A 220 -10.15 -0.26 -15.51
N LEU A 221 -9.24 -0.28 -16.48
CA LEU A 221 -9.56 0.05 -17.87
C LEU A 221 -10.57 -0.98 -18.41
N PRO A 222 -11.57 -0.57 -19.22
CA PRO A 222 -12.50 -1.48 -19.87
C PRO A 222 -11.84 -2.73 -20.48
N GLU A 223 -10.67 -2.57 -21.09
CA GLU A 223 -9.96 -3.65 -21.74
C GLU A 223 -9.33 -4.64 -20.74
N SER A 224 -8.80 -4.15 -19.61
CA SER A 224 -8.40 -5.00 -18.48
C SER A 224 -9.62 -5.72 -17.89
N LEU A 225 -10.75 -5.02 -17.77
CA LEU A 225 -12.00 -5.57 -17.23
C LEU A 225 -12.53 -6.72 -18.08
N LEU A 226 -12.20 -6.80 -19.38
CA LEU A 226 -12.54 -7.96 -20.19
C LEU A 226 -12.00 -9.26 -19.58
N TYR A 227 -10.74 -9.27 -19.17
CA TYR A 227 -10.11 -10.45 -18.58
C TYR A 227 -10.73 -10.80 -17.23
N SER A 228 -10.81 -9.83 -16.31
CA SER A 228 -11.35 -10.09 -14.97
C SER A 228 -12.83 -10.44 -14.98
N SER A 229 -13.63 -9.81 -15.85
CA SER A 229 -15.04 -10.14 -15.96
C SER A 229 -15.29 -11.53 -16.51
N ILE A 230 -14.59 -11.96 -17.57
CA ILE A 230 -14.70 -13.33 -18.08
C ILE A 230 -14.18 -14.33 -17.02
N TYR A 231 -12.96 -14.14 -16.54
CA TYR A 231 -12.31 -15.08 -15.63
C TYR A 231 -13.16 -15.33 -14.38
N LEU A 232 -13.63 -14.27 -13.72
CA LEU A 232 -14.39 -14.39 -12.48
C LEU A 232 -15.85 -14.80 -12.72
N SER A 233 -16.50 -14.32 -13.78
CA SER A 233 -17.91 -14.65 -14.01
C SER A 233 -18.11 -16.10 -14.41
N LEU A 234 -17.17 -16.69 -15.15
CA LEU A 234 -17.23 -18.10 -15.55
C LEU A 234 -16.81 -19.04 -14.40
N LEU A 235 -15.88 -18.63 -13.53
CA LEU A 235 -15.44 -19.44 -12.37
C LEU A 235 -16.40 -19.37 -11.17
N PHE A 236 -17.26 -18.36 -11.13
CA PHE A 236 -18.25 -18.14 -10.08
C PHE A 236 -19.62 -17.76 -10.66
N PRO A 237 -20.26 -18.63 -11.46
CA PRO A 237 -21.49 -18.31 -12.19
C PRO A 237 -22.68 -18.01 -11.27
N ASP A 238 -22.68 -18.53 -10.04
CA ASP A 238 -23.76 -18.35 -9.06
C ASP A 238 -23.69 -17.02 -8.29
N ARG A 239 -22.65 -16.21 -8.51
CA ARG A 239 -22.45 -14.93 -7.82
C ARG A 239 -23.08 -13.77 -8.60
N ASP A 240 -23.32 -12.66 -7.90
CA ASP A 240 -23.91 -11.46 -8.48
C ASP A 240 -22.88 -10.66 -9.29
N ASN A 241 -22.54 -11.17 -10.48
CA ASN A 241 -21.48 -10.62 -11.34
C ASN A 241 -22.05 -9.60 -12.32
N GLN A 242 -21.54 -8.36 -12.29
CA GLN A 242 -22.07 -7.27 -13.12
C GLN A 242 -20.98 -6.36 -13.67
N ILE A 243 -21.08 -6.08 -14.97
CA ILE A 243 -20.39 -4.96 -15.61
C ILE A 243 -21.17 -3.69 -15.32
N MET A 244 -20.48 -2.72 -14.73
CA MET A 244 -21.08 -1.49 -14.24
C MET A 244 -20.75 -0.32 -15.17
N ASN A 245 -21.67 0.62 -15.25
CA ASN A 245 -21.49 1.93 -15.87
C ASN A 245 -22.39 2.94 -15.15
N ARG A 246 -22.38 4.19 -15.60
CA ARG A 246 -23.21 5.25 -15.01
C ARG A 246 -24.69 4.89 -14.79
N SER A 247 -25.30 4.09 -15.66
CA SER A 247 -26.74 3.77 -15.60
C SER A 247 -27.12 2.79 -14.49
N ASN A 248 -26.17 1.97 -14.00
CA ASN A 248 -26.43 0.95 -12.97
C ASN A 248 -25.53 1.08 -11.74
N LEU A 249 -24.65 2.09 -11.68
CA LEU A 249 -23.70 2.28 -10.58
C LEU A 249 -24.37 2.42 -9.20
N GLU A 250 -25.59 2.94 -9.16
CA GLU A 250 -26.40 3.06 -7.94
C GLU A 250 -26.70 1.70 -7.27
N GLU A 251 -26.63 0.59 -7.99
CA GLU A 251 -26.79 -0.76 -7.41
C GLU A 251 -25.73 -1.06 -6.33
N LEU A 252 -24.56 -0.39 -6.36
CA LEU A 252 -23.48 -0.60 -5.40
C LEU A 252 -23.80 -0.13 -3.97
N VAL A 253 -24.73 0.81 -3.84
CA VAL A 253 -25.15 1.36 -2.54
C VAL A 253 -26.50 0.81 -2.08
N LYS A 254 -27.16 0.01 -2.92
CA LYS A 254 -28.37 -0.71 -2.54
C LYS A 254 -28.03 -1.86 -1.58
N GLN A 255 -29.06 -2.38 -0.92
CA GLN A 255 -28.91 -3.51 -0.01
C GLN A 255 -28.29 -4.69 -0.76
N LYS A 256 -27.12 -5.13 -0.28
CA LYS A 256 -26.36 -6.24 -0.87
C LYS A 256 -27.17 -7.53 -0.78
N ARG A 257 -27.11 -8.31 -1.85
CA ARG A 257 -27.62 -9.69 -1.88
C ARG A 257 -26.65 -10.58 -1.12
N GLY A 258 -27.17 -11.57 -0.36
CA GLY A 258 -26.35 -12.52 0.40
C GLY A 258 -25.54 -13.52 -0.44
N LEU A 259 -25.38 -13.28 -1.75
CA LEU A 259 -24.61 -14.13 -2.65
C LEU A 259 -23.16 -13.63 -2.84
N GLY A 260 -22.85 -12.41 -2.41
CA GLY A 260 -21.63 -11.71 -2.83
C GLY A 260 -21.53 -11.60 -4.35
N GLY A 261 -20.36 -11.22 -4.86
CA GLY A 261 -20.08 -11.22 -6.30
C GLY A 261 -19.11 -10.16 -6.75
N PHE A 262 -18.95 -10.07 -8.07
CA PHE A 262 -17.96 -9.21 -8.71
C PHE A 262 -18.60 -8.05 -9.45
N LYS A 263 -18.11 -6.83 -9.22
CA LYS A 263 -18.56 -5.62 -9.92
C LYS A 263 -17.39 -5.04 -10.69
N PHE A 264 -17.53 -4.92 -12.01
CA PHE A 264 -16.48 -4.46 -12.91
C PHE A 264 -16.78 -3.03 -13.34
N ILE A 265 -15.99 -2.07 -12.86
CA ILE A 265 -16.24 -0.64 -13.03
C ILE A 265 -15.11 -0.02 -13.86
N PRO A 266 -15.40 0.63 -14.99
CA PRO A 266 -14.35 1.29 -15.75
C PRO A 266 -13.75 2.46 -14.97
N ASN A 267 -12.44 2.69 -15.12
CA ASN A 267 -11.68 3.69 -14.36
C ASN A 267 -12.29 5.10 -14.39
N TYR A 268 -12.87 5.51 -15.52
CA TYR A 268 -13.50 6.83 -15.68
C TYR A 268 -14.80 7.00 -14.86
N GLU A 269 -15.34 5.92 -14.28
CA GLU A 269 -16.48 5.98 -13.34
C GLU A 269 -16.03 6.10 -11.87
N TRP A 270 -14.72 6.12 -11.59
CA TRP A 270 -14.20 6.22 -10.21
C TRP A 270 -14.76 7.43 -9.45
N LYS A 271 -14.79 8.61 -10.08
CA LYS A 271 -15.35 9.82 -9.46
C LYS A 271 -16.83 9.64 -9.11
N ASN A 272 -17.62 9.01 -9.99
CA ASN A 272 -19.03 8.74 -9.76
C ASN A 272 -19.23 7.71 -8.63
N LEU A 273 -18.41 6.66 -8.58
CA LEU A 273 -18.39 5.68 -7.50
C LEU A 273 -18.15 6.34 -6.14
N VAL A 274 -17.19 7.27 -6.08
CA VAL A 274 -16.87 8.03 -4.87
C VAL A 274 -18.02 8.96 -4.48
N LEU A 275 -18.62 9.66 -5.45
CA LEU A 275 -19.76 10.56 -5.22
C LEU A 275 -21.02 9.84 -4.73
N LEU A 276 -21.25 8.61 -5.17
CA LEU A 276 -22.35 7.78 -4.67
C LEU A 276 -22.22 7.42 -3.19
N GLY A 277 -21.04 7.58 -2.59
CA GLY A 277 -20.83 7.25 -1.18
C GLY A 277 -20.76 5.75 -0.92
N CYS A 278 -20.28 4.97 -1.90
CA CYS A 278 -19.95 3.56 -1.69
C CYS A 278 -19.01 3.43 -0.49
N LYS A 279 -19.18 2.38 0.32
CA LYS A 279 -18.33 2.11 1.49
C LYS A 279 -17.56 0.82 1.30
N ALA A 280 -16.25 0.88 1.46
CA ALA A 280 -15.36 -0.27 1.40
C ALA A 280 -14.76 -0.58 2.76
N ASP A 281 -14.61 -1.87 3.06
CA ASP A 281 -13.86 -2.35 4.22
C ASP A 281 -12.35 -2.38 3.93
N LEU A 282 -12.01 -2.69 2.68
CA LEU A 282 -10.65 -2.74 2.17
C LEU A 282 -10.59 -2.15 0.77
N VAL A 283 -9.62 -1.27 0.53
CA VAL A 283 -9.18 -0.96 -0.83
C VAL A 283 -7.83 -1.65 -1.06
N ILE A 284 -7.61 -2.17 -2.26
CA ILE A 284 -6.38 -2.84 -2.69
C ILE A 284 -5.83 -2.12 -3.91
N ASN A 285 -4.52 -1.89 -3.93
CA ASN A 285 -3.78 -1.61 -5.15
C ASN A 285 -2.45 -2.37 -5.12
N THR A 286 -2.17 -3.14 -6.17
CA THR A 286 -0.84 -3.77 -6.30
C THR A 286 -0.29 -3.55 -7.70
N LEU A 287 0.97 -3.11 -7.78
CA LEU A 287 1.78 -3.01 -9.00
C LEU A 287 1.19 -2.19 -10.16
N SER A 288 0.22 -1.30 -9.93
CA SER A 288 -0.39 -0.51 -11.01
C SER A 288 -0.33 1.01 -10.79
N MET A 289 -0.36 1.50 -9.56
CA MET A 289 -0.26 2.96 -9.32
C MET A 289 1.10 3.53 -9.72
N SER A 290 2.16 2.71 -9.78
CA SER A 290 3.46 3.17 -10.30
C SER A 290 3.43 3.53 -11.79
N GLU A 291 2.48 3.00 -12.56
CA GLU A 291 2.34 3.24 -14.01
C GLU A 291 1.41 4.42 -14.35
N MET A 292 0.76 5.00 -13.33
CA MET A 292 -0.18 6.10 -13.46
C MET A 292 0.53 7.45 -13.39
N THR A 293 -0.17 8.53 -13.73
CA THR A 293 0.31 9.90 -13.46
C THR A 293 0.19 10.24 -11.97
N GLU A 294 0.92 11.26 -11.52
CA GLU A 294 0.82 11.70 -10.13
C GLU A 294 -0.60 12.19 -9.79
N GLU A 295 -1.24 12.90 -10.72
CA GLU A 295 -2.61 13.41 -10.59
C GLU A 295 -3.63 12.25 -10.45
N GLN A 296 -3.42 11.14 -11.18
CA GLN A 296 -4.23 9.92 -11.04
C GLN A 296 -4.10 9.29 -9.67
N VAL A 297 -2.87 9.11 -9.19
CA VAL A 297 -2.63 8.55 -7.85
C VAL A 297 -3.28 9.44 -6.79
N ARG A 298 -3.21 10.77 -6.93
CA ARG A 298 -3.88 11.74 -6.05
C ARG A 298 -5.40 11.59 -6.07
N ASN A 299 -6.00 11.48 -7.25
CA ASN A 299 -7.45 11.30 -7.42
C ASN A 299 -7.94 9.99 -6.79
N TYR A 300 -7.23 8.88 -7.00
CA TYR A 300 -7.52 7.63 -6.31
C TYR A 300 -7.37 7.78 -4.79
N CYS A 301 -6.26 8.31 -4.29
CA CYS A 301 -6.07 8.50 -2.85
C CYS A 301 -7.18 9.35 -2.21
N GLY A 302 -7.61 10.43 -2.87
CA GLY A 302 -8.71 11.27 -2.40
C GLY A 302 -10.04 10.53 -2.34
N GLY A 303 -10.32 9.65 -3.31
CA GLY A 303 -11.50 8.79 -3.27
C GLY A 303 -11.42 7.70 -2.20
N ILE A 304 -10.27 7.01 -2.09
CA ILE A 304 -9.98 5.98 -1.07
C ILE A 304 -10.12 6.53 0.34
N ALA A 305 -9.70 7.77 0.57
CA ALA A 305 -9.93 8.48 1.81
C ALA A 305 -11.42 8.49 2.17
N LYS A 306 -12.26 9.00 1.26
CA LYS A 306 -13.70 9.21 1.46
C LYS A 306 -14.49 7.90 1.59
N ILE A 307 -14.22 6.90 0.75
CA ILE A 307 -15.05 5.68 0.67
C ILE A 307 -14.59 4.57 1.61
N CYS A 308 -13.34 4.61 2.08
CA CYS A 308 -12.75 3.52 2.85
C CYS A 308 -12.17 4.02 4.17
N THR A 309 -11.03 4.71 4.11
CA THR A 309 -10.19 4.88 5.30
C THR A 309 -10.73 5.89 6.31
N GLU A 310 -11.41 6.97 5.89
CA GLU A 310 -12.10 7.90 6.80
C GLU A 310 -13.26 7.20 7.55
N ASN A 311 -13.84 6.14 6.96
CA ASN A 311 -14.91 5.32 7.55
C ASN A 311 -14.40 4.12 8.36
N GLY A 312 -13.09 4.06 8.65
CA GLY A 312 -12.50 2.97 9.42
C GLY A 312 -12.10 1.74 8.61
N GLY A 313 -12.21 1.76 7.27
CA GLY A 313 -11.57 0.77 6.40
C GLY A 313 -10.05 0.94 6.34
N ILE A 314 -9.39 0.09 5.54
CA ILE A 314 -7.93 0.10 5.33
C ILE A 314 -7.63 0.13 3.83
N PHE A 315 -6.54 0.80 3.44
CA PHE A 315 -5.98 0.68 2.10
C PHE A 315 -4.71 -0.17 2.14
N PHE A 316 -4.75 -1.34 1.50
CA PHE A 316 -3.60 -2.20 1.26
C PHE A 316 -2.96 -1.84 -0.08
N GLU A 317 -1.66 -1.59 -0.04
CA GLU A 317 -0.91 -1.09 -1.19
C GLU A 317 0.41 -1.85 -1.31
N GLN A 318 0.78 -2.26 -2.52
CA GLN A 318 2.06 -2.92 -2.78
C GLN A 318 2.57 -2.57 -4.19
N ASN A 319 3.37 -1.51 -4.30
CA ASN A 319 4.02 -1.08 -5.56
C ASN A 319 5.55 -1.05 -5.43
N GLN A 320 6.23 -1.02 -6.58
CA GLN A 320 7.69 -0.86 -6.70
C GLN A 320 8.07 0.63 -6.85
N ASP A 321 9.34 0.95 -6.62
CA ASP A 321 9.93 2.22 -7.04
C ASP A 321 10.41 2.12 -8.50
N ASN A 322 9.56 2.57 -9.42
CA ASN A 322 9.81 2.47 -10.85
C ASN A 322 10.39 3.75 -11.47
N ARG A 323 10.93 4.67 -10.66
CA ARG A 323 11.56 5.91 -11.17
C ARG A 323 12.73 5.65 -12.13
N HIS A 324 13.42 4.53 -11.93
CA HIS A 324 14.50 4.08 -12.82
C HIS A 324 14.02 3.72 -14.24
N LEU A 325 12.71 3.46 -14.42
CA LEU A 325 12.06 3.21 -15.71
C LEU A 325 11.34 4.46 -16.26
N GLY A 326 11.49 5.62 -15.60
CA GLY A 326 10.76 6.84 -15.95
C GLY A 326 9.31 6.86 -15.45
N LEU A 327 8.93 5.91 -14.58
CA LEU A 327 7.61 5.81 -13.96
C LEU A 327 7.63 6.40 -12.54
N LEU A 328 6.56 6.22 -11.77
CA LEU A 328 6.44 6.79 -10.42
C LEU A 328 7.01 5.89 -9.32
N ASP A 329 7.42 6.53 -8.24
CA ASP A 329 7.35 5.97 -6.88
C ASP A 329 6.00 6.38 -6.28
N ALA A 330 4.97 5.55 -6.50
CA ALA A 330 3.62 5.87 -6.05
C ALA A 330 3.53 6.02 -4.52
N GLN A 331 4.38 5.33 -3.75
CA GLN A 331 4.33 5.35 -2.28
C GLN A 331 4.63 6.74 -1.72
N GLN A 332 5.49 7.53 -2.39
CA GLN A 332 5.76 8.92 -2.02
C GLN A 332 4.55 9.84 -2.18
N ILE A 333 3.63 9.52 -3.09
CA ILE A 333 2.41 10.30 -3.32
C ILE A 333 1.32 9.81 -2.36
N ILE A 334 1.16 8.49 -2.25
CA ILE A 334 0.15 7.83 -1.41
C ILE A 334 0.33 8.21 0.06
N SER A 335 1.56 8.12 0.59
CA SER A 335 1.86 8.47 1.98
C SER A 335 1.49 9.91 2.35
N LYS A 336 1.43 10.82 1.37
CA LYS A 336 0.98 12.21 1.61
C LYS A 336 -0.53 12.35 1.76
N HIS A 337 -1.34 11.30 1.58
CA HIS A 337 -2.80 11.38 1.71
C HIS A 337 -3.34 10.77 2.99
N PHE A 338 -2.57 9.89 3.63
CA PHE A 338 -3.02 9.11 4.77
C PHE A 338 -2.17 9.44 6.01
N PRO A 339 -2.80 9.79 7.15
CA PRO A 339 -2.08 10.17 8.36
C PRO A 339 -1.40 8.99 9.07
N TYR A 340 -1.86 7.76 8.81
CA TYR A 340 -1.24 6.53 9.30
C TYR A 340 -0.78 5.68 8.13
N ARG A 341 0.53 5.43 8.07
CA ARG A 341 1.16 4.44 7.21
C ARG A 341 1.78 3.37 8.10
N TYR A 342 1.54 2.12 7.78
CA TYR A 342 2.13 0.95 8.42
C TYR A 342 2.98 0.25 7.37
N HIS A 343 4.29 0.41 7.45
CA HIS A 343 5.20 -0.34 6.60
C HIS A 343 5.21 -1.80 7.05
N LEU A 344 4.96 -2.73 6.15
CA LEU A 344 4.97 -4.16 6.46
C LEU A 344 6.35 -4.71 6.12
N CYS A 345 7.20 -4.97 7.10
CA CYS A 345 8.54 -5.53 6.90
C CYS A 345 8.81 -6.75 7.79
N ASN A 346 9.80 -7.57 7.46
CA ASN A 346 10.22 -8.70 8.29
C ASN A 346 11.54 -8.34 9.01
N ARG A 347 11.56 -8.34 10.35
CA ARG A 347 12.74 -7.95 11.15
C ARG A 347 13.88 -8.96 11.06
N GLU A 348 13.58 -10.24 10.88
CA GLU A 348 14.58 -11.31 10.80
C GLU A 348 15.23 -11.36 9.42
N PHE A 349 14.51 -10.91 8.38
CA PHE A 349 14.98 -10.92 7.00
C PHE A 349 14.49 -9.66 6.25
N PRO A 350 15.23 -8.53 6.29
CA PRO A 350 14.80 -7.25 5.73
C PRO A 350 14.55 -7.25 4.20
N HIS A 351 15.11 -8.22 3.48
CA HIS A 351 14.97 -8.39 2.02
C HIS A 351 14.00 -9.52 1.63
N PHE A 352 13.20 -9.98 2.59
CA PHE A 352 12.44 -11.21 2.49
C PHE A 352 11.05 -10.99 3.11
N PRO A 353 9.97 -11.48 2.50
CA PRO A 353 9.86 -12.16 1.23
C PRO A 353 8.86 -11.37 0.39
N PHE A 354 9.26 -10.23 -0.17
CA PHE A 354 8.43 -9.54 -1.15
C PHE A 354 9.13 -9.67 -2.49
N MET A 355 8.67 -10.63 -3.29
CA MET A 355 9.07 -10.76 -4.69
C MET A 355 8.56 -9.58 -5.52
N GLN A 356 7.52 -8.87 -5.05
CA GLN A 356 6.84 -7.86 -5.84
C GLN A 356 6.54 -6.58 -5.05
N GLY A 357 7.41 -5.57 -5.13
CA GLY A 357 7.18 -4.27 -4.50
C GLY A 357 7.20 -4.29 -2.97
N TYR A 358 6.90 -3.15 -2.35
CA TYR A 358 6.98 -2.99 -0.89
C TYR A 358 5.59 -2.75 -0.31
N PRO A 359 5.05 -3.68 0.51
CA PRO A 359 3.69 -3.60 1.00
C PRO A 359 3.54 -2.60 2.15
N ASN A 360 2.42 -1.87 2.14
CA ASN A 360 2.02 -0.93 3.17
C ASN A 360 0.52 -1.04 3.44
N LEU A 361 0.13 -0.67 4.66
CA LEU A 361 -1.25 -0.33 4.96
C LEU A 361 -1.38 1.16 5.25
N TYR A 362 -2.45 1.76 4.75
CA TYR A 362 -2.79 3.15 5.00
C TYR A 362 -4.16 3.29 5.65
N ALA A 363 -4.29 4.22 6.60
CA ALA A 363 -5.53 4.49 7.32
C ALA A 363 -5.65 5.96 7.73
N HIS A 364 -6.89 6.42 7.96
CA HIS A 364 -7.16 7.73 8.56
C HIS A 364 -7.29 7.72 10.09
N GLN A 365 -7.42 6.53 10.66
CA GLN A 365 -7.53 6.31 12.11
C GLN A 365 -6.45 5.32 12.53
N GLU A 366 -5.92 5.48 13.74
CA GLU A 366 -4.95 4.55 14.29
C GLU A 366 -5.56 3.16 14.44
N LYS A 367 -4.79 2.12 14.10
CA LYS A 367 -5.26 0.73 14.01
C LYS A 367 -4.59 -0.13 15.08
N ASN A 368 -4.65 0.30 16.34
CA ASN A 368 -4.07 -0.40 17.49
C ASN A 368 -4.63 -1.81 17.72
N ASP A 369 -5.81 -2.11 17.18
CA ASP A 369 -6.46 -3.42 17.29
C ASP A 369 -6.10 -4.40 16.18
N TYR A 370 -5.53 -3.90 15.08
CA TYR A 370 -4.90 -4.74 14.10
C TYR A 370 -3.51 -5.18 14.63
N PHE A 371 -2.95 -6.25 14.05
CA PHE A 371 -1.50 -6.51 14.13
C PHE A 371 -0.92 -7.06 15.45
N LYS A 372 -1.72 -7.69 16.32
CA LYS A 372 -1.30 -8.02 17.70
C LYS A 372 -0.32 -9.21 17.87
N GLU A 373 -0.07 -10.07 16.87
CA GLU A 373 0.70 -11.32 17.10
C GLU A 373 1.45 -11.88 15.85
N ARG A 374 2.39 -11.15 15.23
CA ARG A 374 2.92 -11.54 13.90
C ARG A 374 4.40 -11.22 13.65
N PRO A 375 5.08 -11.93 12.72
CA PRO A 375 6.50 -11.72 12.33
C PRO A 375 6.72 -10.45 11.47
N ILE A 376 5.63 -9.85 10.97
CA ILE A 376 5.70 -8.59 10.23
C ILE A 376 5.69 -7.42 11.22
N GLU A 377 6.79 -6.69 11.19
CA GLU A 377 7.00 -5.42 11.83
C GLU A 377 6.14 -4.35 11.19
N ILE A 378 5.64 -3.45 12.03
CA ILE A 378 4.86 -2.32 11.58
C ILE A 378 5.52 -1.05 12.06
N GLU A 379 6.12 -0.35 11.11
CA GLU A 379 6.61 1.00 11.37
C GLU A 379 5.52 2.01 11.03
N LYS A 380 5.06 2.73 12.05
CA LYS A 380 4.19 3.90 11.86
C LYS A 380 5.05 5.04 11.32
N CYS A 381 4.95 5.30 10.02
CA CYS A 381 5.64 6.44 9.43
C CYS A 381 4.83 7.71 9.73
N ASP A 382 5.40 8.67 10.44
CA ASP A 382 4.77 9.98 10.57
C ASP A 382 4.75 10.67 9.21
N THR A 383 3.55 10.99 8.73
CA THR A 383 3.35 11.83 7.56
C THR A 383 2.94 13.23 8.04
N PRO A 384 3.49 14.31 7.45
CA PRO A 384 3.13 15.67 7.85
C PRO A 384 1.77 16.11 7.29
N TYR A 385 1.12 15.28 6.48
CA TYR A 385 -0.18 15.59 5.90
C TYR A 385 -1.29 15.27 6.89
N THR A 386 -1.68 16.29 7.64
CA THR A 386 -2.84 16.25 8.52
C THR A 386 -3.72 17.47 8.23
N LYS A 387 -5.03 17.26 8.15
CA LYS A 387 -6.04 18.35 8.02
C LYS A 387 -6.15 19.19 9.29
N VAL A 388 -5.75 18.62 10.44
CA VAL A 388 -5.68 19.28 11.75
C VAL A 388 -4.25 19.17 12.30
N PRO A 389 -3.69 20.21 12.96
CA PRO A 389 -2.35 20.14 13.52
C PRO A 389 -2.22 18.98 14.51
N ARG A 390 -1.24 18.08 14.29
CA ARG A 390 -0.98 16.93 15.14
C ARG A 390 0.40 17.06 15.78
N LEU A 391 0.46 17.06 17.12
CA LEU A 391 1.75 16.96 17.80
C LEU A 391 2.39 15.60 17.46
N VAL A 392 3.58 15.65 16.87
CA VAL A 392 4.36 14.47 16.48
C VAL A 392 5.21 14.05 17.66
N GLU A 393 6.08 14.95 18.12
CA GLU A 393 6.93 14.73 19.29
C GLU A 393 7.44 16.03 19.90
N SER A 394 8.08 15.91 21.07
CA SER A 394 8.91 16.95 21.67
C SER A 394 10.38 16.67 21.35
N TYR A 395 11.07 17.62 20.70
CA TYR A 395 12.47 17.50 20.34
C TYR A 395 13.26 18.73 20.82
N GLN A 396 14.20 18.55 21.74
CA GLN A 396 14.91 19.65 22.41
C GLN A 396 13.93 20.70 23.02
N SER A 397 14.16 21.99 22.77
CA SER A 397 13.32 23.11 23.18
C SER A 397 12.09 23.34 22.28
N TYR A 398 11.75 22.36 21.42
CA TYR A 398 10.71 22.46 20.41
C TYR A 398 9.62 21.39 20.56
N ASN A 399 8.40 21.74 20.15
CA ASN A 399 7.34 20.80 19.81
C ASN A 399 7.30 20.69 18.28
N ILE A 400 7.39 19.48 17.76
CA ILE A 400 7.26 19.22 16.33
C ILE A 400 5.80 18.87 16.04
N VAL A 401 5.16 19.65 15.17
CA VAL A 401 3.76 19.49 14.80
C VAL A 401 3.66 19.20 13.30
N ALA A 402 2.96 18.15 12.92
CA ALA A 402 2.60 17.85 11.54
C ALA A 402 1.34 18.65 11.16
N TYR A 403 1.39 19.39 10.05
CA TYR A 403 0.21 20.10 9.52
C TYR A 403 0.39 20.45 8.04
N ARG A 404 -0.67 20.29 7.22
CA ARG A 404 -0.70 20.71 5.80
C ARG A 404 0.58 20.35 5.01
N ASN A 405 1.06 19.12 5.16
CA ASN A 405 2.25 18.60 4.45
C ASN A 405 3.59 19.25 4.85
N ASN A 406 3.68 19.84 6.05
CA ASN A 406 4.93 20.27 6.63
C ASN A 406 5.05 19.82 8.09
N TYR A 407 6.29 19.68 8.54
CA TYR A 407 6.63 19.62 9.95
C TYR A 407 6.98 21.02 10.43
N PHE A 408 6.28 21.48 11.46
CA PHE A 408 6.52 22.73 12.15
C PHE A 408 7.26 22.45 13.46
N GLY A 409 8.52 22.83 13.53
CA GLY A 409 9.23 22.98 14.79
C GLY A 409 8.79 24.29 15.45
N LEU A 410 7.91 24.20 16.44
CA LEU A 410 7.46 25.34 17.24
C LEU A 410 8.26 25.41 18.55
N PRO A 411 8.91 26.55 18.87
CA PRO A 411 9.58 26.70 20.16
C PRO A 411 8.60 26.49 21.31
N LYS A 412 8.98 25.73 22.35
CA LYS A 412 8.13 25.53 23.54
C LYS A 412 7.86 26.81 24.32
N LYS A 413 8.72 27.82 24.16
CA LYS A 413 8.55 29.17 24.73
C LYS A 413 7.55 30.03 23.96
N MET A 414 7.10 29.58 22.80
CA MET A 414 6.14 30.30 21.98
C MET A 414 4.77 30.24 22.67
N ASP A 415 4.04 31.35 22.69
CA ASP A 415 2.68 31.40 23.22
C ASP A 415 1.79 30.39 22.50
N SER A 416 0.67 30.01 23.14
CA SER A 416 -0.28 29.06 22.57
C SER A 416 -0.77 29.55 21.20
N ILE A 417 -0.28 28.92 20.13
CA ILE A 417 -0.61 29.28 18.75
C ILE A 417 -1.53 28.24 18.14
N ASN A 418 -2.59 28.74 17.50
CA ASN A 418 -3.45 27.92 16.69
C ASN A 418 -3.01 27.94 15.22
N LEU A 419 -2.32 26.89 14.79
CA LEU A 419 -1.85 26.70 13.41
C LEU A 419 -2.98 26.66 12.36
N THR A 420 -4.25 26.47 12.75
CA THR A 420 -5.36 26.50 11.78
C THR A 420 -5.77 27.92 11.41
N THR A 421 -5.50 28.89 12.28
CA THR A 421 -5.92 30.30 12.12
C THR A 421 -4.76 31.26 11.96
N THR A 422 -3.55 30.87 12.36
CA THR A 422 -2.37 31.74 12.41
C THR A 422 -1.28 31.20 11.48
N ASP A 423 -0.80 32.05 10.56
CA ASP A 423 0.35 31.71 9.72
C ASP A 423 1.64 31.93 10.50
N VAL A 424 2.32 30.84 10.82
CA VAL A 424 3.58 30.88 11.57
C VAL A 424 4.82 31.00 10.67
N ARG A 425 4.64 31.05 9.34
CA ARG A 425 5.76 31.18 8.40
C ARG A 425 6.47 32.51 8.63
N GLY A 426 7.77 32.44 8.92
CA GLY A 426 8.60 33.61 9.21
C GLY A 426 8.56 34.08 10.67
N HIS A 427 7.80 33.42 11.56
CA HIS A 427 7.92 33.69 12.99
C HIS A 427 9.30 33.29 13.52
N GLU A 428 9.86 34.11 14.41
CA GLU A 428 11.19 33.91 14.96
C GLU A 428 11.32 32.55 15.65
N GLY A 429 12.33 31.79 15.23
CA GLY A 429 12.63 30.47 15.78
C GLY A 429 11.73 29.35 15.27
N VAL A 430 10.68 29.61 14.48
CA VAL A 430 9.86 28.54 13.86
C VAL A 430 10.62 27.89 12.72
N VAL A 431 10.72 26.56 12.77
CA VAL A 431 11.34 25.76 11.72
C VAL A 431 10.26 25.06 10.92
N ILE A 432 10.38 25.05 9.60
CA ILE A 432 9.42 24.37 8.71
C ILE A 432 10.19 23.50 7.74
N ALA A 433 9.86 22.21 7.70
CA ALA A 433 10.50 21.27 6.77
C ALA A 433 9.51 20.26 6.20
N LYS A 434 9.94 19.50 5.18
CA LYS A 434 9.10 18.48 4.53
C LYS A 434 9.19 17.13 5.21
N THR A 435 10.28 16.84 5.90
CA THR A 435 10.46 15.58 6.63
C THR A 435 10.75 15.82 8.11
N LEU A 436 10.44 14.81 8.95
CA LEU A 436 10.75 14.83 10.37
C LEU A 436 12.26 14.93 10.62
N THR A 437 13.06 14.30 9.75
CA THR A 437 14.52 14.36 9.80
C THR A 437 15.03 15.76 9.52
N GLU A 438 14.55 16.41 8.45
CA GLU A 438 14.95 17.77 8.11
C GLU A 438 14.58 18.76 9.22
N VAL A 439 13.35 18.70 9.76
CA VAL A 439 12.96 19.64 10.83
C VAL A 439 13.86 19.46 12.06
N LYS A 440 14.23 18.23 12.42
CA LYS A 440 15.16 17.94 13.52
C LYS A 440 16.58 18.43 13.24
N GLN A 441 17.06 18.29 12.01
CA GLN A 441 18.36 18.80 11.59
C GLN A 441 18.40 20.33 11.67
N GLU A 442 17.38 21.01 11.17
CA GLU A 442 17.28 22.47 11.25
C GLU A 442 17.13 22.96 12.70
N ILE A 443 16.32 22.30 13.54
CA ILE A 443 16.26 22.58 14.98
C ILE A 443 17.65 22.40 15.63
N SER A 444 18.40 21.37 15.25
CA SER A 444 19.73 21.10 15.80
C SER A 444 20.80 22.10 15.38
N LYS A 445 20.58 22.84 14.29
CA LYS A 445 21.45 23.96 13.87
C LYS A 445 21.20 25.22 14.71
N ILE A 446 20.04 25.33 15.35
CA ILE A 446 19.72 26.48 16.21
C ILE A 446 20.56 26.37 17.48
N PRO A 447 21.39 27.39 17.82
CA PRO A 447 22.21 27.36 19.02
C PRO A 447 21.34 27.09 20.24
N TYR A 448 21.56 25.94 20.87
CA TYR A 448 20.86 25.55 22.07
C TYR A 448 21.21 26.54 23.18
N ILE A 449 20.29 27.45 23.51
CA ILE A 449 20.40 28.30 24.70
C ILE A 449 20.21 27.39 25.91
N LYS A 450 21.31 26.88 26.48
CA LYS A 450 21.29 26.19 27.78
C LYS A 450 20.82 27.19 28.81
N VAL A 451 19.54 27.20 29.15
CA VAL A 451 19.05 27.95 30.31
C VAL A 451 19.72 27.42 31.59
N PRO A 452 20.13 28.29 32.54
CA PRO A 452 20.69 27.83 33.79
C PRO A 452 19.72 26.90 34.51
N ARG A 453 20.13 25.66 34.79
CA ARG A 453 19.29 24.66 35.47
C ARG A 453 19.82 24.38 36.86
N LEU A 454 19.04 24.67 37.90
CA LEU A 454 19.38 24.26 39.25
C LEU A 454 19.44 22.73 39.31
N VAL A 455 20.63 22.19 39.57
CA VAL A 455 20.89 20.74 39.67
C VAL A 455 20.52 20.25 41.07
N LYS A 456 21.01 20.93 42.10
CA LYS A 456 20.70 20.67 43.51
C LYS A 456 21.26 21.74 44.43
N SER A 457 20.75 21.81 45.65
CA SER A 457 21.48 22.44 46.75
C SER A 457 22.48 21.44 47.37
N TYR A 458 23.67 21.92 47.72
CA TYR A 458 24.73 21.13 48.34
C TYR A 458 25.47 22.02 49.35
N GLN A 459 25.43 21.66 50.65
CA GLN A 459 25.92 22.50 51.73
C GLN A 459 25.33 23.93 51.67
N SER A 460 26.15 24.97 51.83
CA SER A 460 25.80 26.39 51.72
C SER A 460 25.64 26.87 50.26
N TYR A 461 25.62 25.96 49.29
CA TYR A 461 25.63 26.29 47.85
C TYR A 461 24.39 25.78 47.10
N ASN A 462 24.07 26.46 46.00
CA ASN A 462 23.21 25.99 44.92
C ASN A 462 24.08 25.65 43.71
N ILE A 463 24.00 24.40 43.23
CA ILE A 463 24.73 23.95 42.04
C ILE A 463 23.81 24.13 40.82
N VAL A 464 24.23 24.97 39.88
CA VAL A 464 23.51 25.27 38.63
C VAL A 464 24.34 24.79 37.44
N GLU A 465 23.71 24.07 36.53
CA GLU A 465 24.30 23.67 35.25
C GLU A 465 24.02 24.76 34.23
N TYR A 466 25.07 25.35 33.65
CA TYR A 466 24.96 26.40 32.64
C TYR A 466 26.12 26.31 31.65
N GLY A 467 25.82 26.32 30.35
CA GLY A 467 26.82 26.01 29.33
C GLY A 467 27.42 24.61 29.50
N ASN A 468 28.75 24.48 29.42
CA ASN A 468 29.47 23.21 29.64
C ASN A 468 30.14 23.13 31.01
N ASN A 469 29.57 23.83 32.01
CA ASN A 469 30.10 23.89 33.37
C ASN A 469 28.99 23.73 34.42
N TYR A 470 29.40 23.32 35.61
CA TYR A 470 28.63 23.38 36.84
C TYR A 470 29.12 24.55 37.68
N PHE A 471 28.20 25.41 38.10
CA PHE A 471 28.42 26.57 38.94
C PHE A 471 27.92 26.27 40.36
N GLY A 472 28.83 26.23 41.33
CA GLY A 472 28.49 26.31 42.75
C GLY A 472 28.32 27.78 43.14
N LEU A 473 27.09 28.22 43.35
CA LEU A 473 26.76 29.57 43.82
C LEU A 473 26.48 29.56 45.33
N PRO A 474 27.15 30.38 46.15
CA PRO A 474 26.81 30.53 47.56
C PRO A 474 25.35 30.96 47.73
N LYS A 475 24.62 30.37 48.68
CA LYS A 475 23.22 30.76 48.94
C LYS A 475 23.09 32.19 49.42
N GLU A 476 24.13 32.71 50.09
CA GLU A 476 24.19 34.10 50.57
C GLU A 476 24.27 35.13 49.43
N MET A 477 24.63 34.70 48.22
CA MET A 477 24.72 35.57 47.04
C MET A 477 23.35 36.09 46.56
N GLY A 478 22.25 35.56 47.12
CA GLY A 478 20.90 35.97 46.78
C GLY A 478 20.45 35.49 45.39
N PRO A 479 19.31 36.00 44.89
CA PRO A 479 18.80 35.64 43.56
C PRO A 479 19.71 36.20 42.47
N ILE A 480 20.25 35.33 41.62
CA ILE A 480 21.13 35.69 40.50
C ILE A 480 20.63 35.03 39.23
N ASP A 481 20.56 35.82 38.16
CA ASP A 481 20.31 35.32 36.82
C ASP A 481 21.64 35.10 36.08
N LEU A 482 22.09 33.84 36.04
CA LEU A 482 23.29 33.42 35.32
C LEU A 482 23.20 33.63 33.80
N ALA A 483 22.01 33.87 33.24
CA ALA A 483 21.86 34.20 31.83
C ALA A 483 22.30 35.63 31.52
N THR A 484 22.21 36.54 32.49
CA THR A 484 22.49 37.97 32.32
C THR A 484 23.68 38.48 33.12
N THR A 485 24.14 37.71 34.11
CA THR A 485 25.18 38.14 35.05
C THR A 485 26.38 37.21 34.98
N ASP A 486 27.56 37.77 34.70
CA ASP A 486 28.81 37.01 34.76
C ASP A 486 29.29 36.90 36.20
N VAL A 487 29.18 35.71 36.77
CA VAL A 487 29.62 35.39 38.13
C VAL A 487 31.05 34.86 38.19
N ARG A 488 31.74 34.74 37.04
CA ARG A 488 33.11 34.22 36.99
C ARG A 488 34.05 35.16 37.75
N GLY A 489 34.68 34.63 38.79
CA GLY A 489 35.59 35.40 39.65
C GLY A 489 34.91 36.08 40.84
N HIS A 490 33.59 35.92 41.02
CA HIS A 490 32.94 36.38 42.25
C HIS A 490 33.40 35.52 43.44
N GLU A 491 33.66 36.17 44.57
CA GLU A 491 34.10 35.49 45.79
C GLU A 491 33.13 34.37 46.18
N GLY A 492 33.68 33.20 46.48
CA GLY A 492 32.94 32.00 46.84
C GLY A 492 32.37 31.20 45.67
N VAL A 493 32.31 31.70 44.44
CA VAL A 493 31.75 30.94 43.29
C VAL A 493 32.73 29.88 42.80
N VAL A 494 32.23 28.64 42.68
CA VAL A 494 33.00 27.48 42.22
C VAL A 494 32.55 27.09 40.82
N ILE A 495 33.48 26.80 39.91
CA ILE A 495 33.16 26.39 38.53
C ILE A 495 33.95 25.13 38.17
N ALA A 496 33.25 24.08 37.74
CA ALA A 496 33.89 22.84 37.32
C ALA A 496 33.21 22.21 36.09
N LYS A 497 33.83 21.19 35.48
CA LYS A 497 33.28 20.52 34.29
C LYS A 497 32.28 19.43 34.66
N THR A 498 32.41 18.83 35.84
CA THR A 498 31.52 17.77 36.30
C THR A 498 30.86 18.10 37.64
N LEU A 499 29.69 17.51 37.89
CA LEU A 499 28.99 17.62 39.19
C LEU A 499 29.83 17.07 40.35
N THR A 500 30.71 16.10 40.09
CA THR A 500 31.60 15.54 41.11
C THR A 500 32.69 16.52 41.48
N GLU A 501 33.36 17.12 40.49
CA GLU A 501 34.39 18.14 40.72
C GLU A 501 33.84 19.35 41.46
N VAL A 502 32.66 19.87 41.05
CA VAL A 502 32.11 21.07 41.69
C VAL A 502 31.79 20.81 43.17
N LYS A 503 31.36 19.59 43.52
CA LYS A 503 31.12 19.20 44.93
C LYS A 503 32.41 19.06 45.71
N GLN A 504 33.46 18.50 45.09
CA GLN A 504 34.76 18.37 45.72
C GLN A 504 35.36 19.74 46.03
N GLU A 505 35.28 20.68 45.09
CA GLU A 505 35.74 22.05 45.30
C GLU A 505 34.91 22.79 46.35
N ILE A 506 33.58 22.67 46.34
CA ILE A 506 32.72 23.23 47.40
C ILE A 506 33.11 22.64 48.78
N SER A 507 33.43 21.35 48.85
CA SER A 507 33.78 20.69 50.13
C SER A 507 35.17 21.07 50.67
N LYS A 508 35.99 21.78 49.88
CA LYS A 508 37.28 22.34 50.33
C LYS A 508 37.13 23.73 50.94
N ILE A 509 35.97 24.37 50.77
CA ILE A 509 35.66 25.68 51.32
C ILE A 509 35.15 25.48 52.75
N PRO A 510 35.80 26.08 53.76
CA PRO A 510 35.51 25.84 55.17
C PRO A 510 34.11 26.28 55.62
#